data_AF-A0ABD4TCW5-F1
#
_entry.id   AF-A0ABD4TCW5-F1
#
_cell.length_a   1.000
_cell.length_b   1.000
_cell.length_c   1.000
_cell.angle_alpha   90.00
_cell.angle_beta   90.00
_cell.angle_gamma   90.00
#
_symmetry.space_group_name_H-M   'P 1'
#
loop_
_entity.id
_entity.type
_entity.pdbx_description
1 polymer ?
#
loop_
_entity_poly.entity_id
_entity_poly.type
_entity_poly.pdbx_seq_one_letter_code
_entity_poly.pdbx_strand_id
1 'polypeptide(L)'
;MQSATGGADRHVYLDIEFGYVYGTCRGVMMPIEIGAVVHRPEDDSVRYAGEQFRYDVDVEIWKKVTDPCGKTVGVSTTVANTGRGEYGMAYDHSFRVSDDEVPAAEETARHAFGDLRLFMESMIPAGDIPAIVVFAADMEKKAFRAANVSLDGCMLVDLQREIRRHFKMKQVLSLDRLARLIDFNIGESAVASTNFRYPFPREYRHLLSAHRGMGDAVRMFLLAREYQERLPSLEARIRTLIETCENDG
;
A
#
# COMPACT_ATOMS: atom_id res chain seq x y z
N MET A 1 -1.16 -36.05 -23.63
CA MET A 1 -2.35 -35.60 -22.86
C MET A 1 -1.96 -34.32 -22.15
N GLN A 2 -2.80 -33.29 -22.32
CA GLN A 2 -2.52 -31.88 -22.07
C GLN A 2 -2.24 -31.56 -20.60
N SER A 3 -1.33 -30.60 -20.38
CA SER A 3 -1.03 -29.96 -19.11
C SER A 3 -2.18 -29.06 -18.66
N ALA A 4 -2.71 -29.31 -17.48
CA ALA A 4 -3.55 -28.38 -16.75
C ALA A 4 -2.68 -27.58 -15.78
N THR A 5 -2.14 -26.45 -16.24
CA THR A 5 -1.52 -25.42 -15.40
C THR A 5 -1.86 -24.05 -16.00
N GLY A 6 -3.12 -23.66 -15.92
CA GLY A 6 -3.58 -22.31 -16.24
C GLY A 6 -4.46 -21.87 -15.09
N GLY A 7 -4.06 -20.86 -14.33
CA GLY A 7 -4.85 -20.44 -13.17
C GLY A 7 -4.18 -19.50 -12.17
N ALA A 8 -3.04 -18.88 -12.49
CA ALA A 8 -2.44 -17.85 -11.62
C ALA A 8 -1.93 -16.66 -12.44
N ASP A 9 -2.67 -16.25 -13.47
CA ASP A 9 -2.18 -15.24 -14.41
C ASP A 9 -2.68 -13.82 -14.07
N ARG A 10 -2.99 -13.55 -12.80
CA ARG A 10 -3.34 -12.19 -12.35
C ARG A 10 -2.71 -11.86 -11.01
N HIS A 11 -2.00 -10.73 -10.99
CA HIS A 11 -1.47 -10.13 -9.77
C HIS A 11 -2.27 -8.88 -9.42
N VAL A 12 -2.66 -8.76 -8.14
CA VAL A 12 -3.31 -7.57 -7.59
C VAL A 12 -2.38 -6.98 -6.54
N TYR A 13 -1.72 -5.89 -6.90
CA TYR A 13 -0.86 -5.12 -6.01
C TYR A 13 -1.72 -4.12 -5.25
N LEU A 14 -1.81 -4.22 -3.93
CA LEU A 14 -2.65 -3.31 -3.14
C LEU A 14 -1.93 -2.69 -1.96
N ASP A 15 -2.33 -1.47 -1.63
CA ASP A 15 -1.90 -0.76 -0.44
C ASP A 15 -3.10 -0.05 0.19
N ILE A 16 -3.20 -0.11 1.52
CA ILE A 16 -4.30 0.46 2.29
C ILE A 16 -3.73 1.48 3.25
N GLU A 17 -4.22 2.71 3.16
CA GLU A 17 -3.91 3.75 4.12
C GLU A 17 -4.91 3.68 5.29
N PHE A 18 -4.38 3.88 6.50
CA PHE A 18 -5.17 3.80 7.74
C PHE A 18 -5.08 5.09 8.54
N GLY A 19 -6.16 5.41 9.24
CA GLY A 19 -6.21 6.40 10.29
C GLY A 19 -6.75 5.80 11.59
N TYR A 20 -6.47 6.46 12.71
CA TYR A 20 -7.16 6.19 13.97
C TYR A 20 -8.14 7.31 14.24
N VAL A 21 -9.38 7.03 14.63
CA VAL A 21 -10.34 8.10 14.96
C VAL A 21 -9.76 8.98 16.08
N TYR A 22 -9.68 10.27 15.80
CA TYR A 22 -8.98 11.24 16.62
C TYR A 22 -9.62 11.34 18.01
N GLY A 23 -8.78 11.34 19.04
CA GLY A 23 -9.24 11.43 20.43
C GLY A 23 -9.66 10.09 21.06
N THR A 24 -9.68 8.98 20.30
CA THR A 24 -9.98 7.63 20.83
C THR A 24 -8.77 6.93 21.47
N CYS A 25 -7.65 7.62 21.66
CA CYS A 25 -6.38 7.02 22.09
C CYS A 25 -5.94 5.81 21.25
N ARG A 26 -6.23 5.84 19.94
CA ARG A 26 -6.00 4.72 19.00
C ARG A 26 -6.82 3.46 19.28
N GLY A 27 -7.95 3.60 19.97
CA GLY A 27 -8.90 2.52 20.19
C GLY A 27 -9.64 2.13 18.91
N VAL A 28 -9.91 3.10 18.02
CA VAL A 28 -10.68 2.88 16.80
C VAL A 28 -9.81 3.17 15.57
N MET A 29 -9.50 2.12 14.80
CA MET A 29 -8.79 2.20 13.52
C MET A 29 -9.77 2.09 12.37
N MET A 30 -9.54 2.81 11.28
CA MET A 30 -10.31 2.68 10.04
C MET A 30 -9.44 2.81 8.79
N PRO A 31 -9.78 2.12 7.69
CA PRO A 31 -9.17 2.41 6.40
C PRO A 31 -9.66 3.78 5.92
N ILE A 32 -8.78 4.55 5.27
CA ILE A 32 -9.10 5.90 4.74
C ILE A 32 -8.91 5.99 3.23
N GLU A 33 -8.07 5.12 2.67
CA GLU A 33 -7.81 5.02 1.25
C GLU A 33 -7.35 3.59 0.93
N ILE A 34 -7.70 3.09 -0.25
CA ILE A 34 -7.12 1.88 -0.83
C ILE A 34 -6.72 2.18 -2.26
N GLY A 35 -5.57 1.64 -2.68
CA GLY A 35 -5.19 1.61 -4.08
C GLY A 35 -4.83 0.21 -4.53
N ALA A 36 -5.03 -0.05 -5.81
CA ALA A 36 -4.73 -1.32 -6.41
C ALA A 36 -4.24 -1.18 -7.87
N VAL A 37 -3.29 -2.03 -8.24
CA VAL A 37 -2.89 -2.29 -9.62
C VAL A 37 -3.18 -3.74 -9.93
N VAL A 38 -4.03 -3.99 -10.93
CA VAL A 38 -4.24 -5.32 -11.49
C VAL A 38 -3.35 -5.46 -12.69
N HIS A 39 -2.45 -6.45 -12.66
CA HIS A 39 -1.57 -6.79 -13.76
C HIS A 39 -1.91 -8.17 -14.31
N ARG A 40 -1.99 -8.27 -15.63
CA ARG A 40 -2.17 -9.51 -16.38
C ARG A 40 -0.87 -9.81 -17.13
N PRO A 41 -0.08 -10.80 -16.70
CA PRO A 41 1.19 -11.10 -17.34
C PRO A 41 1.06 -11.58 -18.79
N GLU A 42 -0.10 -12.13 -19.22
CA GLU A 42 -0.22 -12.71 -20.56
C GLU A 42 -0.13 -11.66 -21.67
N ASP A 43 -0.67 -10.47 -21.43
CA ASP A 43 -0.68 -9.34 -22.37
C ASP A 43 0.05 -8.09 -21.82
N ASP A 44 0.69 -8.22 -20.64
CA ASP A 44 1.36 -7.16 -19.89
C ASP A 44 0.46 -5.93 -19.64
N SER A 45 -0.87 -6.14 -19.57
CA SER A 45 -1.82 -5.06 -19.34
C SER A 45 -1.95 -4.72 -17.85
N VAL A 46 -2.24 -3.44 -17.59
CA VAL A 46 -2.43 -2.91 -16.23
C VAL A 46 -3.76 -2.17 -16.12
N ARG A 47 -4.45 -2.38 -15.00
CA ARG A 47 -5.62 -1.59 -14.59
C ARG A 47 -5.38 -1.02 -13.21
N TYR A 48 -5.56 0.29 -13.09
CA TYR A 48 -5.47 1.00 -11.82
C TYR A 48 -6.88 1.15 -11.23
N ALA A 49 -6.99 0.97 -9.92
CA ALA A 49 -8.20 1.25 -9.16
C ALA A 49 -7.79 1.88 -7.83
N GLY A 50 -8.61 2.78 -7.31
CA GLY A 50 -8.40 3.36 -5.99
C GLY A 50 -9.69 3.95 -5.47
N GLU A 51 -9.84 3.92 -4.16
CA GLU A 51 -11.01 4.42 -3.47
C GLU A 51 -10.58 5.15 -2.19
N GLN A 52 -11.24 6.27 -1.94
CA GLN A 52 -11.10 7.01 -0.70
C GLN A 52 -12.36 6.80 0.13
N PHE A 53 -12.21 6.29 1.35
CA PHE A 53 -13.32 6.08 2.26
C PHE A 53 -13.66 7.40 2.94
N ARG A 54 -14.73 8.05 2.47
CA ARG A 54 -15.11 9.41 2.86
C ARG A 54 -16.18 9.37 3.94
N TYR A 55 -15.75 9.63 5.17
CA TYR A 55 -16.63 9.73 6.32
C TYR A 55 -16.35 11.04 7.05
N ASP A 56 -17.40 11.67 7.57
CA ASP A 56 -17.26 12.87 8.40
C ASP A 56 -16.82 12.48 9.81
N VAL A 57 -15.55 12.10 9.91
CA VAL A 57 -14.88 11.73 11.15
C VAL A 57 -13.43 12.18 11.09
N ASP A 58 -12.96 12.76 12.19
CA ASP A 58 -11.58 13.19 12.30
C ASP A 58 -10.69 11.98 12.60
N VAL A 59 -9.60 11.83 11.86
CA VAL A 59 -8.66 10.73 11.97
C VAL A 59 -7.23 11.24 12.12
N GLU A 60 -6.47 10.61 13.01
CA GLU A 60 -5.03 10.77 13.17
C GLU A 60 -4.30 10.04 12.04
N ILE A 61 -3.53 10.79 11.27
CA ILE A 61 -2.65 10.30 10.21
C ILE A 61 -1.21 10.33 10.70
N TRP A 62 -0.57 9.17 10.66
CA TRP A 62 0.77 8.95 11.16
C TRP A 62 1.73 8.76 9.99
N LYS A 63 2.66 9.69 9.79
CA LYS A 63 3.67 9.61 8.74
C LYS A 63 5.05 9.45 9.35
N LYS A 64 5.76 8.38 8.97
CA LYS A 64 7.16 8.20 9.35
C LYS A 64 7.99 9.30 8.70
N VAL A 65 8.77 10.01 9.50
CA VAL A 65 9.82 10.91 9.01
C VAL A 65 11.07 10.08 8.85
N THR A 66 11.62 10.04 7.65
CA THR A 66 12.84 9.28 7.35
C THR A 66 14.00 10.19 6.98
N ASP A 67 15.22 9.79 7.31
CA ASP A 67 16.44 10.42 6.81
C ASP A 67 16.67 10.12 5.31
N PRO A 68 17.70 10.70 4.66
CA PRO A 68 18.01 10.42 3.26
C PRO A 68 18.25 8.93 2.95
N CYS A 69 18.71 8.17 3.94
CA CYS A 69 18.95 6.72 3.87
C CYS A 69 17.67 5.88 4.11
N GLY A 70 16.52 6.52 4.31
CA GLY A 70 15.23 5.87 4.53
C GLY A 70 15.05 5.30 5.95
N LYS A 71 15.93 5.62 6.90
CA LYS A 71 15.80 5.24 8.30
C LYS A 71 14.80 6.16 8.98
N THR A 72 13.85 5.60 9.73
CA THR A 72 12.88 6.40 10.49
C THR A 72 13.59 7.18 11.60
N VAL A 73 13.49 8.52 11.54
CA VAL A 73 14.06 9.46 12.52
C VAL A 73 12.99 10.15 13.37
N GLY A 74 11.71 9.98 13.02
CA GLY A 74 10.59 10.51 13.78
C GLY A 74 9.25 10.11 13.19
N VAL A 75 8.19 10.66 13.76
CA VAL A 75 6.82 10.51 13.25
C VAL A 75 6.16 11.88 13.28
N SER A 76 5.54 12.26 12.17
CA SER A 76 4.64 13.39 12.09
C SER A 76 3.22 12.88 12.29
N THR A 77 2.45 13.54 13.16
CA THR A 77 1.03 13.24 13.38
C THR A 77 0.22 14.47 13.01
N THR A 78 -0.77 14.27 12.16
CA THR A 78 -1.71 15.31 11.71
C THR A 78 -3.12 14.76 11.78
N VAL A 79 -4.12 15.62 11.92
CA VAL A 79 -5.52 15.22 11.83
C VAL A 79 -6.05 15.49 10.42
N ALA A 80 -6.89 14.59 9.93
CA ALA A 80 -7.59 14.74 8.66
C ALA A 80 -9.06 14.35 8.82
N ASN A 81 -9.92 14.90 7.98
CA ASN A 81 -11.30 14.46 7.82
C ASN A 81 -11.55 14.22 6.34
N THR A 82 -11.71 12.95 5.95
CA THR A 82 -11.84 12.58 4.54
C THR A 82 -13.21 12.94 3.96
N GLY A 83 -14.26 13.00 4.80
CA GLY A 83 -15.60 13.44 4.41
C GLY A 83 -15.67 14.93 4.08
N ARG A 84 -15.00 15.77 4.87
CA ARG A 84 -14.92 17.23 4.67
C ARG A 84 -13.79 17.66 3.72
N GLY A 85 -12.88 16.76 3.39
CA GLY A 85 -11.71 17.06 2.56
C GLY A 85 -10.65 17.91 3.27
N GLU A 86 -10.63 17.86 4.60
CA GLU A 86 -9.69 18.61 5.44
C GLU A 86 -8.47 17.74 5.76
N TYR A 87 -7.27 18.25 5.54
CA TYR A 87 -6.02 17.52 5.75
C TYR A 87 -4.98 18.39 6.43
N GLY A 88 -4.09 17.77 7.20
CA GLY A 88 -2.96 18.46 7.82
C GLY A 88 -3.36 19.35 9.00
N MET A 89 -4.53 19.10 9.61
CA MET A 89 -4.96 19.82 10.80
C MET A 89 -4.02 19.51 11.97
N ALA A 90 -3.88 20.49 12.87
CA ALA A 90 -2.99 20.37 14.02
C ALA A 90 -3.46 19.23 14.94
N TYR A 91 -2.53 18.38 15.33
CA TYR A 91 -2.78 17.33 16.31
C TYR A 91 -2.58 17.86 17.73
N ASP A 92 -3.67 17.90 18.51
CA ASP A 92 -3.62 18.10 19.95
C ASP A 92 -3.62 16.73 20.66
N HIS A 93 -2.52 16.42 21.34
CA HIS A 93 -2.32 15.18 22.08
C HIS A 93 -3.21 15.06 23.34
N SER A 94 -3.78 16.16 23.81
CA SER A 94 -4.66 16.21 24.99
C SER A 94 -6.13 16.00 24.65
N PHE A 95 -6.52 16.19 23.39
CA PHE A 95 -7.88 16.02 22.93
C PHE A 95 -8.37 14.58 23.10
N ARG A 96 -9.57 14.42 23.66
CA ARG A 96 -10.26 13.14 23.80
C ARG A 96 -11.70 13.32 23.36
N VAL A 97 -12.20 12.37 22.57
CA VAL A 97 -13.64 12.28 22.34
C VAL A 97 -14.33 11.84 23.61
N SER A 98 -15.58 12.23 23.79
CA SER A 98 -16.36 11.72 24.92
C SER A 98 -16.60 10.21 24.77
N ASP A 99 -16.72 9.50 25.89
CA ASP A 99 -16.98 8.05 25.87
C ASP A 99 -18.28 7.71 25.11
N ASP A 100 -19.24 8.63 25.09
CA ASP A 100 -20.51 8.50 24.37
C ASP A 100 -20.36 8.63 22.84
N GLU A 101 -19.27 9.22 22.35
CA GLU A 101 -18.97 9.37 20.92
C GLU A 101 -18.16 8.18 20.35
N VAL A 102 -17.51 7.39 21.22
CA VAL A 102 -16.73 6.21 20.79
C VAL A 102 -17.59 5.19 20.01
N PRO A 103 -18.82 4.84 20.43
CA PRO A 103 -19.67 3.94 19.65
C PRO A 103 -19.98 4.46 18.24
N ALA A 104 -20.15 5.78 18.07
CA ALA A 104 -20.38 6.39 16.77
C ALA A 104 -19.13 6.34 15.87
N ALA A 105 -17.94 6.49 16.47
CA ALA A 105 -16.67 6.28 15.79
C ALA A 105 -16.50 4.81 15.34
N GLU A 106 -16.84 3.85 16.19
CA GLU A 106 -16.82 2.42 15.85
C GLU A 106 -17.80 2.06 14.72
N GLU A 107 -18.99 2.64 14.74
CA GLU A 107 -19.98 2.53 13.66
C GLU A 107 -19.41 3.00 12.33
N THR A 108 -18.82 4.19 12.33
CA THR A 108 -18.20 4.79 11.15
C THR A 108 -17.05 3.93 10.62
N ALA A 109 -16.18 3.44 11.50
CA ALA A 109 -15.09 2.54 11.13
C ALA A 109 -15.61 1.25 10.50
N ARG A 110 -16.72 0.69 11.02
CA ARG A 110 -17.35 -0.51 10.47
C ARG A 110 -17.91 -0.28 9.07
N HIS A 111 -18.51 0.88 8.81
CA HIS A 111 -18.94 1.25 7.47
C HIS A 111 -17.74 1.34 6.50
N ALA A 112 -16.65 1.98 6.91
CA ALA A 112 -15.43 2.04 6.10
C ALA A 112 -14.81 0.66 5.81
N PHE A 113 -14.85 -0.27 6.78
CA PHE A 113 -14.47 -1.67 6.53
C PHE A 113 -15.45 -2.41 5.62
N GLY A 114 -16.74 -2.07 5.67
CA GLY A 114 -17.74 -2.56 4.71
C GLY A 114 -17.44 -2.11 3.28
N ASP A 115 -17.08 -0.85 3.09
CA ASP A 115 -16.67 -0.32 1.77
C ASP A 115 -15.38 -0.98 1.29
N LEU A 116 -14.39 -1.19 2.17
CA LEU A 116 -13.17 -1.94 1.84
C LEU A 116 -13.52 -3.34 1.32
N ARG A 117 -14.48 -4.02 1.93
CA ARG A 117 -14.94 -5.33 1.45
C ARG A 117 -15.53 -5.24 0.05
N LEU A 118 -16.42 -4.29 -0.21
CA LEU A 118 -17.03 -4.09 -1.53
C LEU A 118 -15.97 -3.80 -2.60
N PHE A 119 -14.98 -2.96 -2.28
CA PHE A 119 -13.84 -2.70 -3.16
C PHE A 119 -13.10 -4.00 -3.49
N MET A 120 -12.74 -4.80 -2.49
CA MET A 120 -12.03 -6.08 -2.68
C MET A 120 -12.84 -7.08 -3.52
N GLU A 121 -14.14 -7.21 -3.27
CA GLU A 121 -15.05 -8.06 -4.05
C GLU A 121 -15.14 -7.61 -5.51
N SER A 122 -15.08 -6.30 -5.79
CA SER A 122 -15.07 -5.78 -7.16
C SER A 122 -13.78 -6.08 -7.93
N MET A 123 -12.69 -6.36 -7.22
CA MET A 123 -11.35 -6.53 -7.77
C MET A 123 -10.98 -7.99 -8.01
N ILE A 124 -11.65 -8.92 -7.33
CA ILE A 124 -11.41 -10.36 -7.37
C ILE A 124 -12.63 -11.03 -8.02
N PRO A 125 -12.64 -11.26 -9.34
CA PRO A 125 -13.75 -11.94 -9.99
C PRO A 125 -13.92 -13.36 -9.47
N ALA A 126 -15.17 -13.81 -9.40
CA ALA A 126 -15.47 -15.19 -9.01
C ALA A 126 -14.79 -16.19 -9.97
N GLY A 127 -14.03 -17.13 -9.42
CA GLY A 127 -13.37 -18.20 -10.18
C GLY A 127 -11.92 -17.92 -10.60
N ASP A 128 -11.41 -16.71 -10.41
CA ASP A 128 -9.99 -16.39 -10.56
C ASP A 128 -9.24 -16.72 -9.25
N ILE A 129 -7.99 -17.18 -9.34
CA ILE A 129 -7.07 -17.38 -8.19
C ILE A 129 -5.97 -16.33 -8.28
N PRO A 130 -6.23 -15.05 -7.95
CA PRO A 130 -5.22 -14.02 -8.05
C PRO A 130 -4.17 -14.14 -6.95
N ALA A 131 -2.96 -13.71 -7.27
CA ALA A 131 -1.95 -13.39 -6.27
C ALA A 131 -2.18 -11.94 -5.79
N ILE A 132 -2.59 -11.78 -4.54
CA ILE A 132 -2.71 -10.50 -3.87
C ILE A 132 -1.34 -10.15 -3.27
N VAL A 133 -0.70 -9.13 -3.81
CA VAL A 133 0.63 -8.68 -3.39
C VAL A 133 0.48 -7.43 -2.55
N VAL A 134 1.08 -7.44 -1.35
CA VAL A 134 1.11 -6.31 -0.39
C VAL A 134 2.54 -6.06 0.08
N PHE A 135 2.82 -4.86 0.57
CA PHE A 135 4.12 -4.49 1.10
C PHE A 135 4.06 -4.40 2.63
N ALA A 136 4.55 -5.44 3.32
CA ALA A 136 4.43 -5.62 4.77
C ALA A 136 3.00 -5.94 5.25
N ALA A 137 2.57 -7.18 4.99
CA ALA A 137 1.18 -7.65 5.05
C ALA A 137 0.43 -7.60 6.40
N ASP A 138 1.05 -7.14 7.49
CA ASP A 138 0.49 -7.29 8.83
C ASP A 138 -0.76 -6.42 9.05
N MET A 139 -0.77 -5.20 8.50
CA MET A 139 -1.90 -4.28 8.60
C MET A 139 -3.02 -4.67 7.63
N GLU A 140 -2.67 -5.05 6.40
CA GLU A 140 -3.63 -5.49 5.38
C GLU A 140 -4.35 -6.76 5.85
N LYS A 141 -3.63 -7.71 6.46
CA LYS A 141 -4.25 -8.90 7.07
C LYS A 141 -5.24 -8.55 8.19
N LYS A 142 -4.94 -7.55 9.01
CA LYS A 142 -5.88 -7.09 10.05
C LYS A 142 -7.10 -6.45 9.41
N ALA A 143 -6.90 -5.62 8.38
CA ALA A 143 -7.97 -4.95 7.66
C ALA A 143 -8.91 -5.95 6.96
N PHE A 144 -8.35 -6.95 6.27
CA PHE A 144 -9.16 -8.00 5.64
C PHE A 144 -10.00 -8.79 6.65
N ARG A 145 -9.42 -9.09 7.82
CA ARG A 145 -10.19 -9.73 8.91
C ARG A 145 -11.30 -8.82 9.44
N ALA A 146 -11.02 -7.54 9.67
CA ALA A 146 -12.00 -6.58 10.16
C ALA A 146 -13.13 -6.34 9.14
N ALA A 147 -12.80 -6.33 7.85
CA ALA A 147 -13.74 -6.19 6.73
C ALA A 147 -14.48 -7.49 6.37
N ASN A 148 -14.13 -8.64 6.95
CA ASN A 148 -14.61 -9.96 6.54
C ASN A 148 -14.40 -10.23 5.03
N VAL A 149 -13.25 -9.82 4.49
CA VAL A 149 -12.84 -10.16 3.13
C VAL A 149 -12.42 -11.63 3.09
N SER A 150 -13.07 -12.44 2.26
CA SER A 150 -12.61 -13.80 2.00
C SER A 150 -11.38 -13.75 1.07
N LEU A 151 -10.32 -14.44 1.50
CA LEU A 151 -9.13 -14.69 0.69
C LEU A 151 -9.09 -16.14 0.20
N ASP A 152 -10.20 -16.88 0.32
CA ASP A 152 -10.29 -18.25 -0.15
C ASP A 152 -10.07 -18.29 -1.66
N GLY A 153 -9.12 -19.13 -2.10
CA GLY A 153 -8.72 -19.15 -3.50
C GLY A 153 -7.80 -18.01 -3.92
N CYS A 154 -7.33 -17.15 -3.01
CA CYS A 154 -6.31 -16.14 -3.30
C CYS A 154 -4.97 -16.52 -2.67
N MET A 155 -3.87 -16.14 -3.32
CA MET A 155 -2.53 -16.24 -2.73
C MET A 155 -2.11 -14.88 -2.19
N LEU A 156 -1.88 -14.75 -0.88
CA LEU A 156 -1.38 -13.52 -0.28
C LEU A 156 0.16 -13.50 -0.23
N VAL A 157 0.76 -12.58 -0.98
CA VAL A 157 2.21 -12.40 -1.11
C VAL A 157 2.64 -11.15 -0.34
N ASP A 158 3.64 -11.30 0.53
CA ASP A 158 4.28 -10.19 1.24
C ASP A 158 5.63 -9.89 0.57
N LEU A 159 5.64 -8.92 -0.34
CA LEU A 159 6.80 -8.61 -1.17
C LEU A 159 8.01 -8.16 -0.34
N GLN A 160 7.79 -7.39 0.73
CA GLN A 160 8.87 -6.94 1.61
C GLN A 160 9.55 -8.14 2.27
N ARG A 161 8.76 -9.13 2.70
CA ARG A 161 9.28 -10.35 3.31
C ARG A 161 10.02 -11.22 2.30
N GLU A 162 9.55 -11.32 1.07
CA GLU A 162 10.24 -12.04 -0.02
C GLU A 162 11.61 -11.43 -0.32
N ILE A 163 11.66 -10.12 -0.57
CA ILE A 163 12.90 -9.37 -0.83
C ILE A 163 13.88 -9.54 0.34
N ARG A 164 13.43 -9.33 1.58
CA ARG A 164 14.27 -9.50 2.77
C ARG A 164 14.88 -10.90 2.85
N ARG A 165 14.08 -11.94 2.59
CA ARG A 165 14.54 -13.34 2.63
C ARG A 165 15.54 -13.63 1.53
N HIS A 166 15.26 -13.18 0.32
CA HIS A 166 16.10 -13.39 -0.85
C HIS A 166 17.50 -12.80 -0.63
N PHE A 167 17.58 -11.55 -0.19
CA PHE A 167 18.84 -10.85 0.04
C PHE A 167 19.45 -11.10 1.44
N LYS A 168 18.87 -12.00 2.25
CA LYS A 168 19.32 -12.33 3.62
C LYS A 168 19.54 -11.10 4.52
N MET A 169 18.67 -10.11 4.39
CA MET A 169 18.82 -8.83 5.08
C MET A 169 18.43 -8.93 6.55
N LYS A 170 19.23 -8.30 7.42
CA LYS A 170 18.92 -8.19 8.86
C LYS A 170 17.75 -7.23 9.10
N GLN A 171 17.69 -6.14 8.35
CA GLN A 171 16.65 -5.12 8.42
C GLN A 171 15.78 -5.14 7.16
N VAL A 172 14.51 -4.77 7.29
CA VAL A 172 13.62 -4.56 6.15
C VAL A 172 13.89 -3.20 5.50
N LEU A 173 13.80 -3.12 4.18
CA LEU A 173 13.82 -1.85 3.46
C LEU A 173 12.40 -1.30 3.34
N SER A 174 12.24 0.01 3.48
CA SER A 174 10.96 0.69 3.21
C SER A 174 10.65 0.69 1.71
N LEU A 175 9.38 0.83 1.37
CA LEU A 175 8.95 0.96 -0.02
C LEU A 175 9.59 2.19 -0.67
N ASP A 176 9.69 3.33 0.04
CA ASP A 176 10.35 4.53 -0.50
C ASP A 176 11.81 4.28 -0.89
N ARG A 177 12.55 3.51 -0.09
CA ARG A 177 13.96 3.20 -0.37
C ARG A 177 14.09 2.28 -1.58
N LEU A 178 13.22 1.28 -1.68
CA LEU A 178 13.19 0.37 -2.83
C LEU A 178 12.70 1.07 -4.10
N ALA A 179 11.71 1.97 -4.00
CA ALA A 179 11.21 2.77 -5.11
C ALA A 179 12.32 3.69 -5.68
N ARG A 180 13.10 4.36 -4.80
CA ARG A 180 14.28 5.12 -5.24
C ARG A 180 15.31 4.23 -5.95
N LEU A 181 15.52 3.02 -5.44
CA LEU A 181 16.53 2.10 -5.97
C LEU A 181 16.18 1.59 -7.37
N ILE A 182 14.90 1.47 -7.71
CA ILE A 182 14.44 1.10 -9.06
C ILE A 182 14.22 2.32 -9.97
N ASP A 183 14.73 3.50 -9.62
CA ASP A 183 14.53 4.75 -10.35
C ASP A 183 13.04 5.07 -10.60
N PHE A 184 12.18 4.78 -9.62
CA PHE A 184 10.75 5.03 -9.73
C PHE A 184 10.47 6.49 -10.05
N ASN A 185 9.70 6.73 -11.11
CA ASN A 185 9.31 8.06 -11.53
C ASN A 185 7.88 8.08 -12.11
N ILE A 186 7.25 9.25 -11.99
CA ILE A 186 5.91 9.52 -12.51
C ILE A 186 6.04 10.60 -13.59
N GLY A 187 6.02 10.18 -14.85
CA GLY A 187 5.96 11.07 -16.01
C GLY A 187 4.56 11.65 -16.22
N GLU A 188 4.32 12.36 -17.32
CA GLU A 188 3.02 13.00 -17.59
C GLU A 188 1.85 12.02 -17.77
N SER A 189 2.11 10.86 -18.37
CA SER A 189 1.10 9.87 -18.75
C SER A 189 1.57 8.43 -18.54
N ALA A 190 2.71 8.25 -17.86
CA ALA A 190 3.27 6.93 -17.58
C ALA A 190 4.06 6.93 -16.27
N VAL A 191 3.98 5.82 -15.55
CA VAL A 191 4.86 5.49 -14.44
C VAL A 191 5.98 4.60 -14.95
N ALA A 192 7.17 4.75 -14.40
CA ALA A 192 8.32 3.99 -14.84
C ALA A 192 9.25 3.63 -13.68
N SER A 193 9.96 2.53 -13.87
CA SER A 193 11.17 2.14 -13.15
C SER A 193 12.32 2.09 -14.15
N THR A 194 13.49 1.59 -13.71
CA THR A 194 14.66 1.40 -14.56
C THR A 194 14.34 0.63 -15.85
N ASN A 195 13.59 -0.47 -15.75
CA ASN A 195 13.39 -1.40 -16.86
C ASN A 195 11.95 -1.45 -17.39
N PHE A 196 10.98 -0.82 -16.70
CA PHE A 196 9.57 -0.93 -17.04
C PHE A 196 8.90 0.43 -17.13
N ARG A 197 7.89 0.53 -18.00
CA ARG A 197 7.09 1.74 -18.18
C ARG A 197 5.66 1.37 -18.53
N TYR A 198 4.71 1.89 -17.76
CA TYR A 198 3.30 1.64 -17.96
C TYR A 198 2.50 2.93 -18.08
N PRO A 199 1.59 3.04 -19.05
CA PRO A 199 0.72 4.20 -19.18
C PRO A 199 -0.25 4.29 -17.99
N PHE A 200 -0.68 5.50 -17.65
CA PHE A 200 -1.79 5.73 -16.73
C PHE A 200 -2.68 6.90 -17.23
N PRO A 201 -4.01 6.84 -17.00
CA PRO A 201 -4.91 7.96 -17.31
C PRO A 201 -4.54 9.23 -16.52
N ARG A 202 -4.46 10.40 -17.18
CA ARG A 202 -3.96 11.64 -16.56
C ARG A 202 -4.75 12.06 -15.33
N GLU A 203 -6.03 11.72 -15.26
CA GLU A 203 -6.90 11.93 -14.11
C GLU A 203 -6.34 11.30 -12.83
N TYR A 204 -5.58 10.21 -12.93
CA TYR A 204 -5.01 9.49 -11.79
C TYR A 204 -3.72 10.11 -11.25
N ARG A 205 -3.14 11.11 -11.92
CA ARG A 205 -1.85 11.70 -11.54
C ARG A 205 -1.78 12.13 -10.06
N HIS A 206 -2.86 12.75 -9.57
CA HIS A 206 -2.92 13.28 -8.20
C HIS A 206 -3.02 12.19 -7.12
N LEU A 207 -3.37 10.96 -7.51
CA LEU A 207 -3.48 9.80 -6.64
C LEU A 207 -2.19 8.96 -6.60
N LEU A 208 -1.21 9.27 -7.47
CA LEU A 208 0.05 8.53 -7.59
C LEU A 208 1.17 9.05 -6.68
N SER A 209 0.93 10.08 -5.87
CA SER A 209 1.94 10.59 -4.95
C SER A 209 2.29 9.57 -3.87
N ALA A 210 3.47 9.72 -3.25
CA ALA A 210 3.87 8.92 -2.09
C ALA A 210 2.82 8.95 -0.97
N HIS A 211 2.64 7.83 -0.24
CA HIS A 211 1.72 7.75 0.90
C HIS A 211 0.27 8.03 0.51
N ARG A 212 -0.08 7.56 -0.70
CA ARG A 212 -1.41 7.38 -1.23
C ARG A 212 -1.51 5.92 -1.58
N GLY A 213 -2.64 5.28 -1.30
CA GLY A 213 -2.80 3.85 -1.53
C GLY A 213 -2.51 3.50 -3.00
N MET A 214 -2.95 4.33 -3.96
CA MET A 214 -2.66 4.03 -5.37
C MET A 214 -1.22 4.31 -5.76
N GLY A 215 -0.59 5.36 -5.22
CA GLY A 215 0.83 5.64 -5.43
C GLY A 215 1.72 4.51 -4.94
N ASP A 216 1.46 4.00 -3.74
CA ASP A 216 2.24 2.93 -3.13
C ASP A 216 1.93 1.56 -3.76
N ALA A 217 0.69 1.29 -4.18
CA ALA A 217 0.37 0.12 -5.00
C ALA A 217 1.14 0.10 -6.33
N VAL A 218 1.28 1.25 -7.00
CA VAL A 218 2.03 1.37 -8.27
C VAL A 218 3.54 1.22 -8.09
N ARG A 219 4.09 1.80 -7.02
CA ARG A 219 5.50 1.60 -6.65
C ARG A 219 5.79 0.14 -6.36
N MET A 220 4.89 -0.52 -5.62
CA MET A 220 5.01 -1.94 -5.31
C MET A 220 4.91 -2.81 -6.57
N PHE A 221 3.99 -2.50 -7.48
CA PHE A 221 3.88 -3.20 -8.77
C PHE A 221 5.19 -3.14 -9.56
N LEU A 222 5.73 -1.94 -9.76
CA LEU A 222 7.00 -1.78 -10.49
C LEU A 222 8.18 -2.45 -9.77
N LEU A 223 8.21 -2.37 -8.44
CA LEU A 223 9.22 -3.09 -7.65
C LEU A 223 9.11 -4.61 -7.84
N ALA A 224 7.90 -5.16 -7.86
CA ALA A 224 7.70 -6.59 -8.08
C ALA A 224 8.16 -7.01 -9.48
N ARG A 225 7.87 -6.20 -10.51
CA ARG A 225 8.37 -6.43 -11.88
C ARG A 225 9.90 -6.47 -11.94
N GLU A 226 10.56 -5.49 -11.32
CA GLU A 226 12.03 -5.47 -11.23
C GLU A 226 12.57 -6.68 -10.46
N TYR A 227 11.93 -7.06 -9.36
CA TYR A 227 12.33 -8.21 -8.55
C TYR A 227 12.13 -9.56 -9.26
N GLN A 228 11.06 -9.72 -10.03
CA GLN A 228 10.72 -10.99 -10.69
C GLN A 228 11.47 -11.16 -12.01
N GLU A 229 11.64 -10.10 -12.80
CA GLU A 229 12.15 -10.18 -14.18
C GLU A 229 13.54 -9.59 -14.36
N ARG A 230 14.01 -8.75 -13.42
CA ARG A 230 15.30 -8.03 -13.51
C ARG A 230 16.15 -8.20 -12.25
N LEU A 231 15.96 -9.32 -11.55
CA LEU A 231 16.61 -9.63 -10.27
C LEU A 231 18.12 -9.37 -10.23
N PRO A 232 18.96 -9.80 -11.22
CA PRO A 232 20.40 -9.55 -11.15
C PRO A 232 20.77 -8.06 -11.14
N SER A 233 20.00 -7.22 -11.85
CA SER A 233 20.21 -5.77 -11.86
C SER A 233 19.79 -5.14 -10.54
N LEU A 234 18.64 -5.57 -10.00
CA LEU A 234 18.14 -5.15 -8.70
C LEU A 234 19.11 -5.54 -7.57
N GLU A 235 19.65 -6.76 -7.62
CA GLU A 235 20.61 -7.27 -6.65
C GLU A 235 21.88 -6.42 -6.58
N ALA A 236 22.45 -6.07 -7.73
CA ALA A 236 23.65 -5.23 -7.79
C ALA A 236 23.41 -3.89 -7.09
N ARG A 237 22.27 -3.25 -7.35
CA ARG A 237 21.87 -1.98 -6.74
C ARG A 237 21.64 -2.10 -5.23
N ILE A 238 20.99 -3.18 -4.78
CA ILE A 238 20.74 -3.44 -3.35
C ILE A 238 22.06 -3.66 -2.60
N ARG A 239 23.02 -4.40 -3.19
CA ARG A 239 24.34 -4.62 -2.59
C ARG A 239 25.09 -3.29 -2.39
N THR A 240 25.16 -2.46 -3.43
CA THR A 240 25.78 -1.12 -3.32
C THR A 240 25.11 -0.26 -2.26
N LEU A 241 23.78 -0.31 -2.15
CA LEU A 241 23.02 0.42 -1.14
C LEU A 241 23.33 -0.07 0.29
N ILE A 242 23.48 -1.38 0.50
CA ILE A 242 23.84 -1.95 1.80
C ILE A 242 25.26 -1.51 2.19
N GLU A 243 26.22 -1.63 1.27
CA GLU A 243 27.61 -1.22 1.49
C GLU A 243 27.73 0.27 1.83
N THR A 244 26.97 1.14 1.15
CA THR A 244 27.04 2.58 1.41
C THR A 244 26.43 2.93 2.77
N CYS A 245 25.32 2.32 3.16
CA CYS A 245 24.63 2.66 4.40
C CYS A 245 25.17 1.93 5.65
N GLU A 246 25.95 0.86 5.52
CA GLU A 246 26.67 0.25 6.65
C GLU A 246 27.92 1.05 7.04
N ASN A 247 28.45 1.88 6.15
CA ASN A 247 29.66 2.69 6.40
C ASN A 247 29.38 4.09 7.00
N ASP A 248 28.12 4.55 7.01
CA ASP A 248 27.68 5.83 7.61
C ASP A 248 27.13 5.65 9.05
N GLY A 249 27.42 4.51 9.70
CA GLY A 249 26.92 4.12 11.03
C GLY A 249 27.92 4.32 12.17
#